data_AF-A0A6F9CCG4-F1
#
_entry.id   AF-A0A6F9CCG4-F1
#
_cell.length_a   1.000
_cell.length_b   1.000
_cell.length_c   1.000
_cell.angle_alpha   90.00
_cell.angle_beta   90.00
_cell.angle_gamma   90.00
#
_symmetry.space_group_name_H-M   'P 1'
#
loop_
_entity.id
_entity.type
_entity.pdbx_description
1 polymer ?
#
loop_
_entity_poly.entity_id
_entity_poly.type
_entity_poly.pdbx_seq_one_letter_code
_entity_poly.pdbx_strand_id
1 'polypeptide(L)'
;YQYKLAVERYEWNKLQSVKSIVPMIHLSWNMARNIKVSDSKLFQMIKYCLLRTLKQCQMLRELLQASGKELVWHGRTRDEPAHYCSICEVEVFDLLFVTSESNSRKTYVVHCQDCARRGSCNLDNFVVLEQYKMDDLTQVYDQFTLVSQQGH
;
A
#
# COMPACT_ATOMS: atom_id res chain seq x y z
N TYR A 1 -7.59 -15.14 -14.48
CA TYR A 1 -8.63 -14.24 -15.04
C TYR A 1 -9.19 -13.30 -13.98
N GLN A 2 -9.66 -13.81 -12.83
CA GLN A 2 -10.27 -12.99 -11.75
C GLN A 2 -9.38 -11.85 -11.24
N TYR A 3 -8.11 -12.12 -10.93
CA TYR A 3 -7.17 -11.09 -10.45
C TYR A 3 -6.98 -9.94 -11.47
N LYS A 4 -6.94 -10.25 -12.78
CA LYS A 4 -6.80 -9.24 -13.83
C LYS A 4 -7.97 -8.26 -13.83
N LEU A 5 -9.20 -8.77 -13.88
CA LEU A 5 -10.38 -7.93 -13.87
C LEU A 5 -10.49 -7.10 -12.57
N ALA A 6 -10.08 -7.67 -11.44
CA ALA A 6 -10.06 -6.98 -10.17
C ALA A 6 -9.07 -5.81 -10.16
N VAL A 7 -7.85 -6.00 -10.68
CA VAL A 7 -6.85 -4.92 -10.82
C VAL A 7 -7.33 -3.86 -11.82
N GLU A 8 -7.86 -4.26 -12.97
CA GLU A 8 -8.40 -3.32 -13.96
C GLU A 8 -9.54 -2.47 -13.40
N ARG A 9 -10.45 -3.10 -12.64
CA ARG A 9 -11.52 -2.39 -11.94
C ARG A 9 -10.96 -1.45 -10.88
N TYR A 10 -9.95 -1.87 -10.12
CA TYR A 10 -9.32 -1.04 -9.09
C TYR A 10 -8.70 0.24 -9.68
N GLU A 11 -7.95 0.11 -10.78
CA GLU A 11 -7.35 1.27 -11.46
C GLU A 11 -8.42 2.16 -12.10
N TRP A 12 -9.46 1.57 -12.69
CA TRP A 12 -10.60 2.33 -13.23
C TRP A 12 -11.33 3.12 -12.15
N ASN A 13 -11.61 2.50 -11.01
CA ASN A 13 -12.25 3.14 -9.86
C ASN A 13 -11.43 4.33 -9.36
N LYS A 14 -10.10 4.17 -9.26
CA LYS A 14 -9.20 5.28 -8.88
C LYS A 14 -9.31 6.46 -9.85
N LEU A 15 -9.37 6.20 -11.17
CA LEU A 15 -9.54 7.25 -12.18
C LEU A 15 -10.90 7.96 -12.06
N GLN A 16 -11.96 7.21 -11.70
CA GLN A 16 -13.31 7.73 -11.53
C GLN A 16 -13.58 8.29 -10.12
N SER A 17 -12.57 8.33 -9.23
CA SER A 17 -12.73 8.72 -7.82
C SER A 17 -13.81 7.91 -7.08
N VAL A 18 -13.90 6.61 -7.40
CA VAL A 18 -14.80 5.65 -6.75
C VAL A 18 -13.99 4.77 -5.80
N LYS A 19 -14.47 4.59 -4.57
CA LYS A 19 -13.86 3.66 -3.61
C LYS A 19 -13.82 2.22 -4.15
N SER A 20 -12.64 1.64 -4.14
CA SER A 20 -12.49 0.20 -4.34
C SER A 20 -12.70 -0.53 -3.02
N ILE A 21 -13.82 -1.25 -2.91
CA ILE A 21 -14.17 -2.07 -1.73
C ILE A 21 -13.07 -3.11 -1.44
N VAL A 22 -12.45 -3.65 -2.49
CA VAL A 22 -11.33 -4.57 -2.36
C VAL A 22 -10.02 -3.77 -2.41
N PRO A 23 -9.21 -3.77 -1.32
CA PRO A 23 -7.90 -3.12 -1.29
C PRO A 23 -6.89 -3.99 -2.04
N MET A 24 -6.78 -3.76 -3.35
CA MET A 24 -6.02 -4.64 -4.23
C MET A 24 -4.52 -4.65 -3.90
N ILE A 25 -3.96 -3.55 -3.39
CA ILE A 25 -2.53 -3.52 -3.01
C ILE A 25 -2.33 -4.41 -1.78
N HIS A 26 -3.07 -4.16 -0.70
CA HIS A 26 -3.01 -4.95 0.53
C HIS A 26 -3.29 -6.43 0.27
N LEU A 27 -4.32 -6.74 -0.54
CA LEU A 27 -4.63 -8.11 -0.93
C LEU A 27 -3.44 -8.76 -1.66
N SER A 28 -2.80 -8.07 -2.59
CA SER A 28 -1.67 -8.60 -3.36
C SER A 28 -0.48 -8.94 -2.47
N TRP A 29 -0.16 -8.07 -1.51
CA TRP A 29 0.88 -8.34 -0.51
C TRP A 29 0.52 -9.52 0.41
N ASN A 30 -0.74 -9.65 0.81
CA ASN A 30 -1.19 -10.82 1.57
C ASN A 30 -1.17 -12.11 0.76
N MET A 31 -1.51 -12.08 -0.52
CA MET A 31 -1.39 -13.24 -1.41
C MET A 31 0.08 -13.66 -1.53
N ALA A 32 0.99 -12.70 -1.67
CA ALA A 32 2.42 -12.98 -1.77
C ALA A 32 3.00 -13.66 -0.53
N ARG A 33 2.51 -13.29 0.66
CA ARG A 33 2.92 -13.88 1.95
C ARG A 33 2.38 -15.29 2.16
N ASN A 34 1.14 -15.55 1.74
CA ASN A 34 0.39 -16.71 2.20
C ASN A 34 0.07 -17.74 1.13
N ILE A 35 0.21 -17.41 -0.16
CA ILE A 35 -0.25 -18.26 -1.26
C ILE A 35 0.93 -18.63 -2.17
N LYS A 36 1.09 -19.93 -2.38
CA LYS A 36 1.96 -20.48 -3.43
C LYS A 36 1.20 -20.44 -4.76
N VAL A 37 1.74 -19.73 -5.75
CA VAL A 37 1.12 -19.58 -7.07
C VAL A 37 1.86 -20.45 -8.08
N SER A 38 1.13 -21.28 -8.82
CA SER A 38 1.66 -22.12 -9.91
C SER A 38 1.23 -21.65 -11.30
N ASP A 39 0.18 -20.81 -11.40
CA ASP A 39 -0.21 -20.15 -12.65
C ASP A 39 0.76 -19.02 -12.97
N SER A 40 1.56 -19.19 -14.03
CA SER A 40 2.59 -18.23 -14.44
C SER A 40 2.02 -16.82 -14.69
N LYS A 41 0.83 -16.73 -15.28
CA LYS A 41 0.21 -15.44 -15.59
C LYS A 41 -0.21 -14.70 -14.32
N LEU A 42 -0.90 -15.37 -13.40
CA LEU A 42 -1.26 -14.81 -12.09
C LEU A 42 -0.02 -14.41 -11.30
N PHE A 43 1.01 -15.25 -11.27
CA PHE A 43 2.28 -14.95 -10.63
C PHE A 43 2.88 -13.65 -11.17
N GLN A 44 3.03 -13.51 -12.50
CA GLN A 44 3.56 -12.31 -13.12
C GLN A 44 2.76 -11.05 -12.76
N MET A 45 1.43 -11.16 -12.74
CA MET A 45 0.56 -10.04 -12.41
C MET A 45 0.72 -9.59 -10.95
N ILE A 46 0.72 -10.53 -9.99
CA ILE A 46 0.94 -10.22 -8.58
C ILE A 46 2.35 -9.67 -8.39
N LYS A 47 3.37 -10.35 -8.93
CA LYS A 47 4.77 -9.93 -8.82
C LYS A 47 4.99 -8.51 -9.37
N TYR A 48 4.34 -8.16 -10.48
CA TYR A 48 4.38 -6.80 -11.03
C TYR A 48 3.70 -5.77 -10.12
N CYS A 49 2.55 -6.12 -9.52
CA CYS A 49 1.87 -5.26 -8.53
C CYS A 49 2.77 -5.00 -7.30
N LEU A 50 3.41 -6.05 -6.76
CA LEU A 50 4.36 -5.94 -5.65
C LEU A 50 5.55 -5.05 -6.03
N LEU A 51 6.17 -5.26 -7.20
CA LEU A 51 7.30 -4.46 -7.66
C LEU A 51 6.94 -2.97 -7.78
N ARG A 52 5.78 -2.66 -8.37
CA ARG A 52 5.32 -1.27 -8.53
C ARG A 52 5.10 -0.62 -7.17
N THR A 53 4.43 -1.31 -6.25
CA THR A 53 4.08 -0.75 -4.94
C THR A 53 5.29 -0.65 -4.04
N LEU A 54 6.21 -1.63 -4.05
CA LEU A 54 7.50 -1.56 -3.36
C LEU A 54 8.31 -0.33 -3.80
N LYS A 55 8.46 -0.12 -5.11
CA LYS A 55 9.16 1.05 -5.65
C LYS A 55 8.50 2.36 -5.24
N GLN A 56 7.17 2.42 -5.28
CA GLN A 56 6.42 3.61 -4.86
C GLN A 56 6.65 3.93 -3.37
N CYS A 57 6.60 2.92 -2.49
CA CYS A 57 6.88 3.08 -1.08
C CYS A 57 8.33 3.53 -0.82
N GLN A 58 9.31 2.90 -1.47
CA GLN A 58 10.72 3.28 -1.38
C GLN A 58 10.96 4.73 -1.81
N MET A 59 10.50 5.10 -3.01
CA MET A 59 10.67 6.46 -3.53
C MET A 59 9.98 7.51 -2.67
N LEU A 60 8.77 7.23 -2.19
CA LEU A 60 8.03 8.16 -1.34
C LEU A 60 8.73 8.34 0.02
N ARG A 61 9.19 7.23 0.62
CA ARG A 61 9.95 7.25 1.86
C ARG A 61 11.22 8.10 1.73
N GLU A 62 12.00 7.88 0.68
CA GLU A 62 13.21 8.65 0.39
C GLU A 62 12.91 10.14 0.18
N LEU A 63 11.87 10.47 -0.58
CA LEU A 63 11.44 11.85 -0.80
C LEU A 63 11.07 12.54 0.51
N LEU A 64 10.32 11.86 1.39
CA LEU A 64 9.92 12.39 2.68
C LEU A 64 11.14 12.63 3.58
N GLN A 65 12.05 11.66 3.66
CA GLN A 65 13.30 11.80 4.42
C GLN A 65 14.18 12.94 3.88
N ALA A 66 14.31 13.06 2.55
CA ALA A 66 15.04 14.15 1.91
C ALA A 66 14.43 15.53 2.20
N SER A 67 13.11 15.60 2.37
CA SER A 67 12.41 16.82 2.80
C SER A 67 12.47 17.08 4.32
N GLY A 68 13.18 16.25 5.09
CA GLY A 68 13.27 16.35 6.55
C GLY A 68 12.00 15.94 7.28
N LYS A 69 11.06 15.25 6.60
CA LYS A 69 9.83 14.79 7.23
C LYS A 69 10.11 13.54 8.07
N GLU A 70 9.69 13.57 9.32
CA GLU A 70 9.79 12.41 10.21
C GLU A 70 8.78 11.33 9.82
N LEU A 71 9.26 10.08 9.75
CA LEU A 71 8.44 8.89 9.59
C LEU A 71 8.37 8.19 10.95
N VAL A 72 7.17 8.07 11.49
CA VAL A 72 6.91 7.41 12.76
C VAL A 72 6.57 5.96 12.49
N TRP A 73 7.34 5.04 13.08
CA TRP A 73 7.00 3.63 13.05
C TRP A 73 5.67 3.39 13.76
N HIS A 74 4.69 2.87 13.04
CA HIS A 74 3.37 2.52 13.57
C HIS A 74 3.19 1.00 13.62
N GLY A 75 3.72 0.30 12.62
CA GLY A 75 3.45 -1.12 12.44
C GLY A 75 1.99 -1.38 12.04
N ARG A 76 1.59 -2.65 12.12
CA ARG A 76 0.19 -3.08 11.94
C ARG A 76 -0.19 -4.15 12.93
N THR A 77 -1.45 -4.14 13.34
CA THR A 77 -2.05 -5.26 14.08
C THR A 77 -2.57 -6.33 13.11
N ARG A 78 -2.70 -7.58 13.58
CA ARG A 78 -3.03 -8.73 12.72
C ARG A 78 -4.35 -8.57 11.96
N ASP A 79 -5.35 -8.00 12.61
CA ASP A 79 -6.72 -7.89 12.10
C ASP A 79 -7.04 -6.46 11.64
N GLU A 80 -6.00 -5.65 11.39
CA GLU A 80 -6.16 -4.26 10.97
C GLU A 80 -6.62 -4.16 9.50
N PRO A 81 -7.73 -3.45 9.21
CA PRO A 81 -8.22 -3.30 7.85
C PRO A 81 -7.25 -2.46 6.99
N ALA A 82 -7.42 -2.52 5.67
CA ALA A 82 -6.75 -1.59 4.77
C ALA A 82 -7.25 -0.17 4.97
N HIS A 83 -6.33 0.79 4.89
CA HIS A 83 -6.65 2.21 5.06
C HIS A 83 -6.97 2.85 3.72
N TYR A 84 -7.86 3.83 3.77
CA TYR A 84 -8.29 4.61 2.62
C TYR A 84 -8.19 6.08 2.95
N CYS A 85 -7.89 6.89 1.94
CA CYS A 85 -7.88 8.33 2.07
C CYS A 85 -9.30 8.83 2.41
N SER A 86 -9.44 9.60 3.48
CA SER A 86 -10.71 10.21 3.89
C SER A 86 -11.32 11.19 2.88
N ILE A 87 -10.53 11.65 1.91
CA ILE A 87 -10.95 12.67 0.92
C ILE A 87 -11.29 12.04 -0.44
N CYS A 88 -10.41 11.21 -0.99
CA CYS A 88 -10.59 10.64 -2.34
C CYS A 88 -10.81 9.13 -2.37
N GLU A 89 -10.92 8.49 -1.20
CA GLU A 89 -11.21 7.06 -1.03
C GLU A 89 -10.27 6.09 -1.73
N VAL A 90 -9.09 6.56 -2.17
CA VAL A 90 -8.04 5.68 -2.69
C VAL A 90 -7.42 4.88 -1.54
N GLU A 91 -7.06 3.63 -1.81
CA GLU A 91 -6.29 2.81 -0.88
C GLU A 91 -4.95 3.50 -0.56
N VAL A 92 -4.60 3.58 0.73
CA VAL A 92 -3.32 4.10 1.21
C VAL A 92 -2.57 2.94 1.84
N PHE A 93 -1.49 2.54 1.18
CA PHE A 93 -0.67 1.41 1.59
C PHE A 93 0.64 1.89 2.19
N ASP A 94 1.02 1.29 3.32
CA ASP A 94 2.29 1.46 4.04
C ASP A 94 2.55 2.83 4.68
N LEU A 95 2.57 3.91 3.90
CA LEU A 95 2.85 5.27 4.37
C LEU A 95 1.54 6.06 4.53
N LEU A 96 1.05 6.16 5.76
CA LEU A 96 -0.21 6.83 6.09
C LEU A 96 0.04 8.28 6.48
N PHE A 97 -0.62 9.23 5.82
CA PHE A 97 -0.57 10.64 6.20
C PHE A 97 -1.74 10.93 7.15
N VAL A 98 -1.44 11.17 8.43
CA VAL A 98 -2.46 11.52 9.43
C VAL A 98 -2.23 12.95 9.89
N THR A 99 -3.29 13.70 10.16
CA THR A 99 -3.12 15.06 10.71
C THR A 99 -2.58 14.97 12.14
N SER A 100 -1.75 15.93 12.56
CA SER A 100 -1.18 15.97 13.91
C SER A 100 -2.28 15.97 15.00
N GLU A 101 -3.42 16.59 14.72
CA GLU A 101 -4.61 16.56 15.59
C GLU A 101 -5.22 15.15 15.69
N SER A 102 -5.40 14.45 14.58
CA SER A 102 -5.97 13.10 14.59
C SER A 102 -5.04 12.08 15.25
N ASN A 103 -3.72 12.29 15.13
CA ASN A 103 -2.71 11.48 15.78
C ASN A 103 -2.74 11.67 17.30
N SER A 104 -2.81 12.92 17.80
CA SER A 104 -2.86 13.20 19.24
C SER A 104 -4.14 12.68 19.90
N ARG A 105 -5.26 12.72 19.18
CA ARG A 105 -6.55 12.17 19.63
C ARG A 105 -6.72 10.67 19.36
N LYS A 106 -5.73 10.01 18.75
CA LYS A 106 -5.77 8.59 18.36
C LYS A 106 -6.98 8.22 17.49
N THR A 107 -7.50 9.17 16.70
CA THR A 107 -8.57 8.91 15.72
C THR A 107 -8.03 8.53 14.34
N TYR A 108 -6.74 8.81 14.08
CA TYR A 108 -5.98 8.35 12.90
C TYR A 108 -6.72 8.53 11.57
N VAL A 109 -7.14 9.76 11.28
CA VAL A 109 -7.78 10.07 9.99
C VAL A 109 -6.71 10.01 8.89
N VAL A 110 -6.79 8.99 8.05
CA VAL A 110 -5.79 8.73 7.00
C VAL A 110 -6.07 9.56 5.75
N HIS A 111 -4.99 10.07 5.16
CA HIS A 111 -4.95 10.74 3.87
C HIS A 111 -3.92 10.08 2.96
N CYS A 112 -4.13 10.15 1.65
CA CYS A 112 -3.07 9.87 0.68
C CYS A 112 -2.14 11.09 0.57
N GLN A 113 -0.94 10.89 0.01
CA GLN A 113 0.04 11.95 -0.21
C GLN A 113 -0.55 13.16 -0.95
N ASP A 114 -1.29 12.95 -2.04
CA ASP A 114 -1.82 14.04 -2.87
C ASP A 114 -2.81 14.91 -2.08
N CYS A 115 -3.70 14.27 -1.32
CA CYS A 115 -4.65 14.99 -0.49
C CYS A 115 -3.97 15.72 0.68
N ALA A 116 -2.98 15.08 1.30
CA ALA A 116 -2.20 15.69 2.38
C ALA A 116 -1.45 16.93 1.87
N ARG A 117 -0.80 16.84 0.70
CA ARG A 117 -0.08 17.97 0.08
C ARG A 117 -1.01 19.08 -0.40
N ARG A 118 -2.24 18.77 -0.84
CA ARG A 118 -3.26 19.80 -1.13
C ARG A 118 -3.69 20.57 0.12
N GLY A 119 -3.76 19.91 1.28
CA GLY A 119 -4.08 20.56 2.56
C GLY A 119 -2.90 21.29 3.20
N SER A 120 -1.68 20.80 2.99
CA SER A 120 -0.44 21.41 3.47
C SER A 120 0.73 21.00 2.57
N CYS A 121 1.20 21.93 1.72
CA CYS A 121 2.22 21.64 0.72
C CYS A 121 3.50 21.00 1.30
N ASN A 122 3.94 21.49 2.47
CA ASN A 122 5.12 21.00 3.19
C ASN A 122 4.82 19.88 4.19
N LEU A 123 3.53 19.49 4.32
CA LEU A 123 3.07 18.47 5.26
C LEU A 123 3.29 18.83 6.74
N ASP A 124 3.46 20.11 7.10
CA ASP A 124 3.77 20.54 8.47
C ASP A 124 2.71 20.07 9.48
N ASN A 125 1.45 20.04 9.06
CA ASN A 125 0.31 19.61 9.88
C ASN A 125 0.05 18.09 9.84
N PHE A 126 0.94 17.32 9.22
CA PHE A 126 0.81 15.87 9.08
C PHE A 126 1.92 15.13 9.80
N VAL A 127 1.62 13.93 10.26
CA VAL A 127 2.58 12.91 10.68
C VAL A 127 2.48 11.77 9.67
N VAL A 128 3.63 11.20 9.27
CA VAL A 128 3.64 10.04 8.39
C VAL A 128 3.86 8.80 9.23
N LEU A 129 2.92 7.86 9.18
CA LEU A 129 3.01 6.57 9.87
C LEU A 129 3.49 5.51 8.88
N GLU A 130 4.54 4.77 9.24
CA GLU A 130 5.07 3.64 8.47
C GLU A 130 4.56 2.32 9.06
N GLN A 131 3.88 1.51 8.23
CA GLN A 131 3.23 0.27 8.67
C GLN A 131 4.10 -0.97 8.48
N TYR A 132 4.95 -1.01 7.47
CA TYR A 132 5.83 -2.14 7.17
C TYR A 132 7.27 -1.68 7.05
N LYS A 133 8.21 -2.48 7.53
CA LYS A 133 9.61 -2.19 7.27
C LYS A 133 9.90 -2.48 5.81
N MET A 134 10.75 -1.66 5.20
CA MET A 134 11.11 -1.83 3.80
C MET A 134 11.82 -3.16 3.54
N ASP A 135 12.60 -3.63 4.51
CA ASP A 135 13.26 -4.94 4.48
C ASP A 135 12.24 -6.09 4.45
N ASP A 136 11.16 -6.00 5.23
CA ASP A 136 10.10 -7.01 5.25
C ASP A 136 9.37 -7.08 3.91
N LEU A 137 9.07 -5.92 3.31
CA LEU A 137 8.45 -5.85 1.98
C LEU A 137 9.39 -6.41 0.90
N THR A 138 10.68 -6.10 0.99
CA THR A 138 11.70 -6.61 0.05
C THR A 138 11.81 -8.13 0.17
N GLN A 139 11.87 -8.66 1.40
CA GLN A 139 11.92 -10.10 1.65
C GLN A 139 10.68 -10.83 1.10
N VAL A 140 9.48 -10.31 1.35
CA VAL A 140 8.24 -10.90 0.82
C VAL A 140 8.24 -10.86 -0.71
N TYR A 141 8.68 -9.75 -1.31
CA TYR A 141 8.83 -9.66 -2.74
C TYR A 141 9.78 -10.75 -3.25
N ASP A 142 11.00 -10.87 -2.71
CA ASP A 142 12.00 -11.83 -3.18
C ASP A 142 11.56 -13.29 -3.03
N GLN A 143 10.93 -13.62 -1.91
CA GLN A 143 10.44 -14.98 -1.62
C GLN A 143 9.24 -15.39 -2.48
N PHE A 144 8.46 -14.43 -2.98
CA PHE A 144 7.34 -14.72 -3.86
C PHE A 144 7.85 -15.21 -5.22
N THR A 145 7.88 -16.53 -5.39
CA THR A 145 8.38 -17.24 -6.58
C THR A 145 7.31 -18.18 -7.16
N LEU A 146 7.42 -18.46 -8.45
CA LEU A 146 6.52 -19.39 -9.14
C LEU A 146 6.82 -20.82 -8.70
N VAL A 147 5.79 -21.53 -8.25
CA VAL A 147 5.92 -22.95 -7.89
C VAL A 147 5.66 -23.80 -9.13
N SER A 148 6.58 -24.71 -9.45
CA SER A 148 6.35 -25.70 -10.49
C SER A 148 5.21 -26.63 -10.07
N GLN A 149 4.28 -26.91 -10.99
CA GLN A 149 3.36 -28.02 -10.79
C GLN A 149 4.19 -29.30 -10.89
N GLN A 150 4.63 -29.86 -9.77
CA GLN A 150 5.13 -31.23 -9.77
C GLN A 150 3.95 -32.11 -10.16
N GLY A 151 4.06 -32.72 -11.35
CA GLY A 151 3.08 -33.68 -11.84
C GLY A 151 2.91 -34.83 -10.85
N HIS A 152 1.65 -35.16 -10.56
CA HIS A 152 1.26 -36.51 -10.19
C HIS A 152 0.68 -37.16 -11.43
#